data_AF-A0A526YJ58-F1
#
_entry.id   AF-A0A526YJ58-F1
#
_cell.length_a   1.000
_cell.length_b   1.000
_cell.length_c   1.000
_cell.angle_alpha   90.00
_cell.angle_beta   90.00
_cell.angle_gamma   90.00
#
_symmetry.space_group_name_H-M   'P 1'
#
loop_
_entity.id
_entity.type
_entity.pdbx_description
1 polymer ?
#
loop_
_entity_poly.entity_id
_entity_poly.type
_entity_poly.pdbx_seq_one_letter_code
_entity_poly.pdbx_strand_id
1 'polypeptide(L)'
;MIEDLAAALSACGLILRGGFNFAAGEETPSGLSGAAARSVLLVGQAGAAPWPHFLRWREGQSQTLADPLDAWSREVIGTVAKTFGARAV
;
A
#
# COMPACT_ATOMS: atom_id res chain seq x y z
N MET A 1 13.17 -5.04 -7.64
CA MET A 1 11.71 -4.83 -7.84
C MET A 1 10.97 -4.89 -6.52
N ILE A 2 11.08 -5.97 -5.74
CA ILE A 2 10.44 -6.04 -4.42
C ILE A 2 11.16 -5.16 -3.39
N GLU A 3 12.47 -5.01 -3.55
CA GLU A 3 13.33 -4.13 -2.77
C GLU A 3 13.00 -2.66 -3.03
N ASP A 4 12.76 -2.30 -4.30
CA ASP A 4 12.37 -0.94 -4.69
C ASP A 4 10.98 -0.58 -4.14
N LEU A 5 10.04 -1.54 -4.17
CA LEU A 5 8.73 -1.39 -3.55
C LEU A 5 8.84 -1.26 -2.03
N ALA A 6 9.67 -2.08 -1.38
CA ALA A 6 9.92 -1.99 0.05
C ALA A 6 10.50 -0.62 0.43
N ALA A 7 11.46 -0.12 -0.35
CA ALA A 7 12.06 1.20 -0.15
C ALA A 7 11.02 2.32 -0.33
N ALA A 8 10.17 2.24 -1.35
CA ALA A 8 9.09 3.21 -1.58
C ALA A 8 8.08 3.23 -0.42
N LEU A 9 7.70 2.07 0.12
CA LEU A 9 6.84 1.99 1.31
C LEU A 9 7.53 2.52 2.58
N SER A 10 8.82 2.20 2.73
CA SER A 10 9.63 2.64 3.88
C SER A 10 9.78 4.17 3.93
N ALA A 11 9.74 4.85 2.79
CA ALA A 11 9.74 6.32 2.74
C ALA A 11 8.51 6.96 3.42
N CYS A 12 7.47 6.17 3.70
CA CYS A 12 6.28 6.58 4.44
C CYS A 12 6.13 5.86 5.78
N GLY A 13 7.18 5.19 6.26
CA GLY A 13 7.17 4.42 7.51
C GLY A 13 6.44 3.07 7.43
N LEU A 14 6.07 2.62 6.22
CA LEU A 14 5.44 1.32 5.98
C LEU A 14 6.47 0.25 5.61
N ILE A 15 6.11 -1.01 5.83
CA ILE A 15 6.97 -2.16 5.54
C ILE A 15 6.22 -3.23 4.75
N LEU A 16 6.95 -3.95 3.90
CA LEU A 16 6.51 -5.23 3.39
C LEU A 16 6.63 -6.28 4.50
N ARG A 17 5.52 -6.95 4.80
CA ARG A 17 5.46 -8.00 5.82
C ARG A 17 5.47 -9.41 5.24
N GLY A 18 5.40 -9.53 3.92
CA GLY A 18 5.40 -10.79 3.20
C GLY A 18 4.56 -10.72 1.94
N GLY A 19 4.39 -11.86 1.29
CA GLY A 19 3.59 -11.99 0.10
C GLY A 19 3.39 -13.45 -0.29
N PHE A 20 2.46 -13.67 -1.20
CA PHE A 20 2.14 -14.99 -1.73
C PHE A 20 2.00 -14.89 -3.26
N ASN A 21 2.53 -15.89 -3.96
CA ASN A 21 2.35 -16.05 -5.40
C ASN A 21 1.23 -17.04 -5.64
N PHE A 22 0.31 -16.70 -6.52
CA PHE A 22 -0.78 -17.59 -6.90
C PHE A 22 -0.29 -18.62 -7.92
N ALA A 23 -0.73 -19.86 -7.77
CA ALA A 23 -0.52 -20.92 -8.74
C ALA A 23 -1.50 -20.83 -9.91
N ALA A 24 -1.19 -21.51 -11.01
CA ALA A 24 -2.09 -21.56 -12.16
C ALA A 24 -3.42 -22.26 -11.77
N GLY A 25 -4.54 -21.61 -12.08
CA GLY A 25 -5.89 -22.12 -11.81
C GLY A 25 -6.43 -21.80 -10.41
N GLU A 26 -5.67 -21.10 -9.56
CA GLU A 26 -6.20 -20.58 -8.30
C GLU A 26 -7.14 -19.40 -8.52
N GLU A 27 -8.12 -19.24 -7.63
CA GLU A 27 -8.92 -18.02 -7.58
C GLU A 27 -8.05 -16.86 -7.10
N THR A 28 -7.95 -15.80 -7.92
CA THR A 28 -7.12 -14.64 -7.63
C THR A 28 -7.94 -13.36 -7.73
N PRO A 29 -7.61 -12.34 -6.92
CA PRO A 29 -8.22 -11.03 -7.10
C PRO A 29 -7.79 -10.44 -8.44
N SER A 30 -8.64 -9.61 -9.04
CA SER A 30 -8.23 -8.79 -10.18
C SER A 30 -7.07 -7.86 -9.78
N GLY A 31 -6.01 -7.85 -10.57
CA GLY A 31 -4.93 -6.90 -10.53
C GLY A 31 -5.32 -5.54 -11.14
N LEU A 32 -4.33 -4.66 -11.31
CA LEU A 32 -4.57 -3.28 -11.77
C LEU A 32 -5.24 -3.19 -13.15
N SER A 33 -4.90 -4.09 -14.07
CA SER A 33 -5.48 -4.15 -15.42
C SER A 33 -6.82 -4.91 -15.50
N GLY A 34 -7.34 -5.41 -14.38
CA GLY A 34 -8.50 -6.29 -14.34
C GLY A 34 -8.16 -7.78 -14.53
N ALA A 35 -6.98 -8.10 -15.07
CA ALA A 35 -6.49 -9.47 -15.18
C ALA A 35 -6.20 -10.09 -13.80
N ALA A 36 -6.22 -11.42 -13.71
CA ALA A 36 -5.83 -12.18 -12.51
C ALA A 36 -4.48 -11.70 -11.94
N ALA A 37 -4.45 -11.37 -10.65
CA ALA A 37 -3.20 -11.02 -9.98
C ALA A 37 -2.28 -12.26 -9.87
N ARG A 38 -0.98 -12.09 -10.14
CA ARG A 38 0.01 -13.17 -10.01
C ARG A 38 0.49 -13.35 -8.57
N SER A 39 0.38 -12.31 -7.76
CA SER A 39 0.84 -12.30 -6.38
C SER A 39 0.08 -11.27 -5.56
N VAL A 40 0.06 -11.45 -4.25
CA VAL A 40 -0.37 -10.46 -3.26
C VAL A 40 0.77 -10.16 -2.31
N LEU A 41 0.87 -8.90 -1.88
CA LEU A 41 1.86 -8.45 -0.91
C LEU A 41 1.14 -7.86 0.31
N LEU A 42 1.62 -8.23 1.50
CA LEU A 42 1.12 -7.68 2.76
C LEU A 42 1.93 -6.46 3.14
N VAL A 43 1.27 -5.31 3.20
CA VAL A 43 1.84 -4.04 3.68
C VAL A 43 1.34 -3.78 5.10
N GLY A 44 2.21 -3.28 5.96
CA GLY A 44 1.83 -2.85 7.30
C GLY A 44 2.82 -1.86 7.88
N GLN A 45 2.73 -1.67 9.18
CA GLN A 45 3.67 -0.85 9.94
C GLN A 45 4.35 -1.68 11.04
N ALA A 46 5.49 -1.19 11.50
CA ALA A 46 6.14 -1.65 12.73
C ALA A 46 6.46 -0.45 13.62
N GLY A 47 5.97 -0.48 14.86
CA GLY A 47 6.15 0.62 15.80
C GLY A 47 5.49 1.92 15.32
N ALA A 48 6.12 3.05 15.65
CA ALA A 48 5.54 4.38 15.44
C ALA A 48 5.99 5.07 14.14
N ALA A 49 6.73 4.37 13.27
CA ALA A 49 7.37 4.95 12.08
C ALA A 49 6.42 5.72 11.13
N PRO A 50 5.17 5.30 10.89
CA PRO A 50 4.28 6.03 9.99
C PRO A 50 3.71 7.33 10.56
N TRP A 51 3.67 7.50 11.90
CA TRP A 51 2.94 8.61 12.53
C TRP A 51 3.40 10.00 12.09
N PRO A 52 4.72 10.30 12.00
CA PRO A 52 5.17 11.61 11.52
C PRO A 52 4.72 11.92 10.09
N HIS A 53 4.59 10.90 9.24
CA HIS A 53 4.13 11.04 7.85
C HIS A 53 2.62 11.28 7.80
N PHE A 54 1.85 10.50 8.55
CA PHE A 54 0.41 10.67 8.68
C PHE A 54 0.05 12.06 9.24
N LEU A 55 0.72 12.50 10.30
CA LEU A 55 0.45 13.81 10.94
C LEU A 55 0.73 14.96 9.97
N ARG A 56 1.86 14.93 9.25
CA ARG A 56 2.17 15.95 8.23
C ARG A 56 1.15 15.97 7.10
N TRP A 57 0.70 14.80 6.64
CA TRP A 57 -0.38 14.73 5.65
C TRP A 57 -1.69 15.28 6.20
N ARG A 58 -2.00 15.02 7.48
CA ARG A 58 -3.23 15.44 8.15
C ARG A 58 -3.31 16.95 8.32
N GLU A 59 -2.19 17.62 8.61
CA GLU A 59 -2.11 19.09 8.70
C GLU A 59 -2.53 19.78 7.40
N GLY A 60 -2.33 19.14 6.24
CA GLY A 60 -2.74 19.65 4.94
C GLY A 60 -4.22 19.42 4.58
N GLN A 61 -4.99 18.70 5.40
CA GLN A 61 -6.38 18.36 5.09
C GLN A 61 -7.33 19.46 5.58
N SER A 62 -7.93 20.21 4.65
CA SER A 62 -8.88 21.27 4.97
C SER A 62 -10.25 20.77 5.43
N GLN A 63 -10.56 19.49 5.21
CA GLN A 63 -11.86 18.89 5.51
C GLN A 63 -11.76 17.85 6.62
N THR A 64 -12.82 17.77 7.42
CA THR A 64 -13.00 16.67 8.38
C THR A 64 -13.28 15.38 7.60
N LEU A 65 -12.26 14.54 7.48
CA LEU A 65 -12.39 13.18 6.98
C LEU A 65 -12.92 12.26 8.08
N ALA A 66 -13.86 11.36 7.71
CA ALA A 66 -14.41 10.35 8.61
C ALA A 66 -13.32 9.38 9.12
N ASP A 67 -12.54 8.83 8.19
CA ASP A 67 -11.49 7.84 8.46
C ASP A 67 -10.14 8.34 7.92
N PRO A 68 -9.48 9.30 8.60
CA PRO A 68 -8.30 9.97 8.06
C PRO A 68 -7.11 9.04 7.88
N LEU A 69 -6.93 8.07 8.79
CA LEU A 69 -5.83 7.11 8.68
C LEU A 69 -6.03 6.16 7.50
N ASP A 70 -7.27 5.74 7.23
CA ASP A 70 -7.61 4.90 6.08
C ASP A 70 -7.44 5.66 4.76
N ALA A 71 -7.88 6.93 4.74
CA ALA A 71 -7.69 7.80 3.58
C ALA A 71 -6.21 7.98 3.24
N TRP A 72 -5.38 8.32 4.24
CA TRP A 72 -3.94 8.43 4.08
C TRP A 72 -3.30 7.11 3.63
N SER A 73 -3.66 6.00 4.27
CA SER A 73 -3.10 4.69 3.95
C SER A 73 -3.43 4.29 2.51
N ARG A 74 -4.69 4.50 2.07
CA ARG A 74 -5.12 4.21 0.71
C ARG A 74 -4.43 5.10 -0.32
N GLU A 75 -4.21 6.37 0.00
CA GLU A 75 -3.49 7.31 -0.86
C GLU A 75 -2.02 6.88 -1.04
N VAL A 76 -1.30 6.67 0.06
CA VAL A 76 0.11 6.32 0.05
C VAL A 76 0.35 4.94 -0.58
N ILE A 77 -0.33 3.91 -0.08
CA ILE A 77 -0.17 2.53 -0.59
C ILE A 77 -0.66 2.45 -2.03
N GLY A 78 -1.77 3.11 -2.36
CA GLY A 78 -2.31 3.16 -3.72
C GLY A 78 -1.37 3.84 -4.72
N THR A 79 -0.71 4.92 -4.32
CA THR A 79 0.25 5.65 -5.17
C THR A 79 1.47 4.77 -5.45
N VAL A 80 2.06 4.21 -4.40
CA VAL A 80 3.19 3.27 -4.55
C VAL A 80 2.78 2.07 -5.40
N ALA A 81 1.65 1.42 -5.11
CA ALA A 81 1.18 0.26 -5.86
C ALA A 81 1.06 0.54 -7.36
N LYS A 82 0.50 1.68 -7.76
CA LYS A 82 0.37 2.06 -9.18
C LYS A 82 1.71 2.18 -9.88
N THR A 83 2.72 2.75 -9.22
CA THR A 83 4.10 2.85 -9.76
C THR A 83 4.69 1.47 -10.09
N PHE A 84 4.29 0.43 -9.34
CA PHE A 84 4.75 -0.95 -9.53
C PHE A 84 3.74 -1.84 -10.29
N GLY A 85 2.74 -1.26 -10.95
CA GLY A 85 1.73 -2.01 -11.72
C GLY A 85 0.76 -2.84 -10.85
N ALA A 86 0.66 -2.51 -9.56
CA ALA A 86 -0.22 -3.13 -8.59
C ALA A 86 -1.37 -2.20 -8.20
N ARG A 87 -2.29 -2.69 -7.35
CA ARG A 87 -3.32 -1.88 -6.71
C ARG A 87 -3.38 -2.16 -5.23
N ALA A 88 -3.73 -1.15 -4.44
CA ALA A 88 -4.21 -1.37 -3.08
C ALA A 88 -5.62 -1.99 -3.13
N VAL A 89 -5.93 -2.84 -2.16
CA VAL A 89 -7.25 -3.44 -1.91
C VAL A 89 -7.94 -2.65 -0.80
#